data_AF-A0A1S3REJ1-F1
#
_entry.id   AF-A0A1S3REJ1-F1
#
_cell.length_a   1.000
_cell.length_b   1.000
_cell.length_c   1.000
_cell.angle_alpha   90.00
_cell.angle_beta   90.00
_cell.angle_gamma   90.00
#
_symmetry.space_group_name_H-M   'P 1'
#
loop_
_entity.id
_entity.type
_entity.pdbx_description
1 polymer ?
#
loop_
_entity_poly.entity_id
_entity_poly.type
_entity_poly.pdbx_seq_one_letter_code
_entity_poly.pdbx_strand_id
1 'polypeptide(L)'
;MLYSLTFLVEKLSLLSNFKLFEFKWTDGKRKEAGCTERTTYSHIVAPLSLHRGDLLEVPRTLFTHFGIYLGDNKVAHLIPDIMPVLTNDKMIIKKVITNKRLIMGCLYKCATVRVDTLDDFVYGSNILVNHMDRKFKAQQPFPNEEVAERAEQLVGAIPYSLLWNNCEHFVTYCRYGSAKSQQTEMFCECLKSIIRDQRSVFLSVLLGIIYIICFGLAPSTTLPTILIPFTLWMAG
;
A
#
# COMPACT_ATOMS: atom_id res chain seq x y z
N MET A 1 16.77 15.55 20.15
CA MET A 1 15.50 15.33 19.43
C MET A 1 15.61 14.29 18.32
N LEU A 2 16.62 14.34 17.43
CA LEU A 2 16.78 13.36 16.34
C LEU A 2 17.00 11.92 16.85
N TYR A 3 17.81 11.75 17.90
CA TYR A 3 18.09 10.45 18.52
C TYR A 3 16.87 9.77 19.15
N SER A 4 15.95 10.55 19.72
CA SER A 4 14.71 10.02 20.30
C SER A 4 13.72 9.57 19.23
N LEU A 5 13.70 10.26 18.08
CA LEU A 5 12.87 9.90 16.94
C LEU A 5 13.41 8.65 16.23
N THR A 6 14.73 8.54 16.06
CA THR A 6 15.35 7.33 15.51
C THR A 6 15.16 6.13 16.44
N PHE A 7 15.26 6.31 17.76
CA PHE A 7 14.99 5.26 18.74
C PHE A 7 13.53 4.80 18.71
N LEU A 8 12.58 5.72 18.54
CA LEU A 8 11.16 5.39 18.41
C LEU A 8 10.86 4.63 17.11
N VAL A 9 11.46 5.06 15.98
CA VAL A 9 11.32 4.38 14.68
C VAL A 9 11.97 2.98 14.70
N GLU A 10 13.11 2.83 15.36
CA GLU A 10 13.82 1.55 15.52
C GLU A 10 13.04 0.59 16.44
N LYS A 11 12.42 1.10 17.52
CA LYS A 11 11.53 0.32 18.40
C LYS A 11 10.18 -0.02 17.77
N LEU A 12 9.62 0.88 16.95
CA LEU A 12 8.42 0.60 16.14
C LEU A 12 8.74 -0.38 14.99
N SER A 13 9.96 -0.38 14.47
CA SER A 13 10.45 -1.42 13.55
C SER A 13 10.53 -2.79 14.22
N LEU A 14 10.79 -2.87 15.53
CA LEU A 14 10.72 -4.14 16.28
C LEU A 14 9.28 -4.62 16.49
N LEU A 15 8.29 -3.71 16.46
CA LEU A 15 6.87 -4.07 16.43
C LEU A 15 6.45 -4.65 15.08
N SER A 16 7.24 -4.51 14.00
CA SER A 16 6.97 -5.23 12.74
C SER A 16 7.18 -6.75 12.85
N ASN A 17 7.83 -7.23 13.92
CA ASN A 17 7.97 -8.66 14.24
C ASN A 17 6.85 -9.19 15.11
N PHE A 18 5.92 -8.34 15.55
CA PHE A 18 4.70 -8.81 16.19
C PHE A 18 3.74 -9.31 15.11
N LYS A 19 3.56 -10.63 15.05
CA LYS A 19 2.42 -11.34 14.44
C LYS A 19 1.05 -10.90 14.99
N LEU A 20 0.96 -9.78 15.71
CA LEU A 20 -0.27 -9.25 16.31
C LEU A 20 -1.22 -8.66 15.25
N PHE A 21 -0.68 -8.30 14.09
CA PHE A 21 -1.41 -7.92 12.89
C PHE A 21 -1.07 -8.87 11.73
N GLU A 22 -1.19 -10.19 11.92
CA GLU A 22 -1.62 -11.01 10.79
C GLU A 22 -3.07 -10.60 10.49
N PHE A 23 -3.23 -9.53 9.72
CA PHE A 23 -4.51 -9.18 9.13
C PHE A 23 -4.83 -10.28 8.14
N LYS A 24 -5.45 -11.36 8.64
CA LYS A 24 -6.01 -12.42 7.79
C LYS A 24 -7.07 -11.74 6.95
N TRP A 25 -6.68 -11.40 5.72
CA TRP A 25 -7.58 -11.14 4.63
C TRP A 25 -8.42 -12.40 4.45
N THR A 26 -9.55 -12.48 5.15
CA THR A 26 -10.53 -13.52 4.91
C THR A 26 -11.21 -13.16 3.60
N ASP A 27 -10.62 -13.62 2.50
CA ASP A 27 -11.34 -13.76 1.25
C ASP A 27 -12.56 -14.64 1.55
N GLY A 28 -13.74 -14.09 1.24
CA GLY A 28 -15.01 -14.67 1.60
C GLY A 28 -15.23 -15.99 0.86
N LYS A 29 -14.86 -17.12 1.49
CA LYS A 29 -15.23 -18.46 1.01
C LYS A 29 -16.75 -18.60 1.00
N ARG A 30 -17.37 -18.50 -0.18
CA ARG A 30 -18.55 -19.33 -0.49
C ARG A 30 -18.06 -20.71 -0.93
N LYS A 31 -18.69 -21.71 -0.32
CA LYS A 31 -18.45 -23.13 -0.48
C LYS A 31 -18.71 -23.55 -1.93
N GLU A 32 -17.74 -24.21 -2.55
CA GLU A 32 -18.00 -25.31 -3.47
C GLU A 32 -16.95 -26.39 -3.18
N ALA A 33 -17.45 -27.61 -3.03
CA ALA A 33 -16.74 -28.77 -2.55
C ALA A 33 -16.07 -29.51 -3.73
N GLY A 34 -14.93 -30.15 -3.46
CA GLY A 34 -14.53 -31.32 -4.25
C GLY A 34 -13.05 -31.45 -4.55
N CYS A 35 -12.47 -32.47 -3.93
CA CYS A 35 -11.27 -33.22 -4.30
C CYS A 35 -9.89 -32.69 -3.88
N THR A 36 -9.32 -33.50 -3.00
CA THR A 36 -7.99 -33.50 -2.42
C THR A 36 -6.96 -33.83 -3.49
N GLU A 37 -5.89 -33.03 -3.61
CA GLU A 37 -4.58 -33.59 -3.96
C GLU A 37 -3.45 -32.71 -3.44
N ARG A 38 -2.43 -33.41 -2.94
CA ARG A 38 -1.32 -32.93 -2.13
C ARG A 38 -0.11 -32.90 -3.07
N THR A 39 0.39 -31.72 -3.44
CA THR A 39 1.59 -31.62 -4.30
C THR A 39 2.27 -30.27 -4.05
N THR A 40 3.29 -30.26 -3.19
CA THR A 40 4.71 -29.99 -3.54
C THR A 40 4.99 -28.66 -4.23
N TYR A 41 5.93 -27.92 -3.63
CA TYR A 41 6.57 -26.71 -4.11
C TYR A 41 7.04 -26.82 -5.58
N SER A 42 6.25 -26.30 -6.52
CA SER A 42 6.69 -25.91 -7.86
C SER A 42 5.54 -25.29 -8.65
N HIS A 43 5.43 -23.97 -8.69
CA HIS A 43 4.75 -23.30 -9.80
C HIS A 43 5.46 -21.97 -10.09
N ILE A 44 6.58 -22.09 -10.82
CA ILE A 44 6.95 -21.10 -11.82
C ILE A 44 5.77 -21.05 -12.79
N VAL A 45 4.99 -19.98 -12.74
CA VAL A 45 3.85 -19.78 -13.63
C VAL A 45 4.39 -19.61 -15.06
N ALA A 46 3.83 -20.37 -16.00
CA ALA A 46 4.04 -20.29 -17.44
C ALA A 46 4.04 -18.84 -17.95
N PRO A 47 4.65 -18.53 -19.11
CA PRO A 47 4.71 -17.15 -19.60
C PRO A 47 3.29 -16.65 -19.81
N LEU A 48 2.80 -15.84 -18.87
CA LEU A 48 1.60 -15.05 -19.04
C LEU A 48 1.83 -14.22 -20.31
N SER A 49 0.98 -14.42 -21.32
CA SER A 49 0.94 -13.53 -22.47
C SER A 49 0.43 -12.18 -21.99
N LEU A 50 1.37 -11.35 -21.54
CA LEU A 50 1.10 -9.98 -21.14
C LEU A 50 0.84 -9.15 -22.41
N HIS A 51 -0.31 -8.50 -22.44
CA HIS A 51 -0.67 -7.57 -23.49
C HIS A 51 -0.48 -6.15 -22.98
N ARG A 52 0.05 -5.27 -23.84
CA ARG A 52 0.11 -3.84 -23.56
C ARG A 52 -1.28 -3.36 -23.11
N GLY A 53 -1.35 -2.59 -22.03
CA GLY A 53 -2.60 -2.17 -21.38
C GLY A 53 -3.07 -3.05 -20.22
N ASP A 54 -2.46 -4.21 -20.01
CA ASP A 54 -2.81 -5.08 -18.90
C ASP A 54 -2.50 -4.43 -17.55
N LEU A 55 -3.47 -4.48 -16.64
CA LEU A 55 -3.29 -4.08 -15.25
C LEU A 55 -2.63 -5.23 -14.50
N LEU A 56 -1.50 -4.92 -13.87
CA LEU A 56 -0.70 -5.85 -13.10
C LEU A 56 -0.86 -5.58 -11.61
N GLU A 57 -1.05 -6.64 -10.85
CA GLU A 57 -1.11 -6.61 -9.40
C GLU A 57 -0.01 -7.51 -8.85
N VAL A 58 0.76 -6.96 -7.92
CA VAL A 58 1.86 -7.67 -7.27
C VAL A 58 1.67 -7.61 -5.77
N PRO A 59 1.25 -8.71 -5.13
CA PRO A 59 1.12 -8.76 -3.68
C PRO A 59 2.46 -8.46 -3.01
N ARG A 60 2.47 -7.52 -2.07
CA ARG A 60 3.57 -7.25 -1.13
C ARG A 60 3.13 -7.64 0.27
N THR A 61 4.05 -7.53 1.22
CA THR A 61 3.81 -7.91 2.62
C THR A 61 2.67 -7.15 3.28
N LEU A 62 2.49 -5.86 2.96
CA LEU A 62 1.52 -4.98 3.64
C LEU A 62 0.42 -4.42 2.72
N PHE A 63 0.60 -4.51 1.41
CA PHE A 63 -0.33 -3.97 0.42
C PHE A 63 -0.10 -4.67 -0.92
N THR A 64 -1.02 -4.50 -1.86
CA THR A 64 -0.84 -4.91 -3.24
C THR A 64 -0.33 -3.72 -4.05
N HIS A 65 0.77 -3.92 -4.76
CA HIS A 65 1.34 -2.91 -5.63
C HIS A 65 0.78 -3.07 -7.05
N PHE A 66 0.49 -1.95 -7.72
CA PHE A 66 -0.20 -1.93 -9.00
C PHE A 66 0.64 -1.24 -10.08
N GLY A 67 0.48 -1.70 -11.33
CA GLY A 67 1.09 -1.09 -12.52
C GLY A 67 0.32 -1.41 -13.79
N ILE A 68 0.62 -0.71 -14.87
CA ILE A 68 0.10 -0.97 -16.22
C ILE A 68 1.27 -1.46 -17.09
N TYR A 69 1.09 -2.61 -17.73
CA TYR A 69 2.07 -3.13 -18.68
C TYR A 69 2.04 -2.31 -19.97
N LEU A 70 3.20 -1.81 -20.38
CA LEU A 70 3.33 -0.98 -21.59
C LEU A 70 3.83 -1.77 -22.81
N GLY A 71 4.03 -3.08 -22.69
CA GLY A 71 4.76 -3.85 -23.71
C GLY A 71 6.27 -3.80 -23.50
N ASP A 72 6.99 -4.63 -24.27
CA ASP A 72 8.46 -4.65 -24.31
C ASP A 72 9.17 -4.69 -22.95
N ASN A 73 8.65 -5.52 -22.02
CA ASN A 73 9.20 -5.66 -20.67
C ASN A 73 9.13 -4.36 -19.82
N LYS A 74 8.20 -3.44 -20.12
CA LYS A 74 8.05 -2.17 -19.40
C LYS A 74 6.73 -2.10 -18.64
N VAL A 75 6.78 -1.54 -17.43
CA VAL A 75 5.61 -1.31 -16.58
C VAL A 75 5.61 0.13 -16.09
N ALA A 76 4.51 0.84 -16.32
CA ALA A 76 4.25 2.13 -15.67
C ALA A 76 3.60 1.89 -14.31
N HIS A 77 4.16 2.50 -13.26
CA HIS A 77 3.59 2.43 -11.93
C HIS A 77 3.89 3.68 -11.12
N LEU A 78 2.96 4.01 -10.22
CA LEU A 78 3.11 5.11 -9.29
C LEU A 78 3.84 4.66 -8.02
N ILE A 79 4.90 5.38 -7.65
CA ILE A 79 5.66 5.11 -6.43
C ILE A 79 5.83 6.41 -5.65
N PRO A 80 5.65 6.40 -4.32
CA PRO A 80 6.04 7.52 -3.48
C PRO A 80 7.56 7.64 -3.43
N ASP A 81 8.17 8.34 -4.39
CA ASP A 81 9.60 8.60 -4.43
C ASP A 81 9.85 10.11 -4.36
N ILE A 82 10.64 10.52 -3.36
CA ILE A 82 11.00 11.92 -3.14
C ILE A 82 12.20 12.37 -4.01
N MET A 83 13.00 11.43 -4.55
CA MET A 83 14.21 11.81 -5.29
C MET A 83 13.97 12.72 -6.50
N PRO A 84 12.93 12.53 -7.33
CA PRO A 84 12.65 13.43 -8.45
C PRO A 84 12.36 14.88 -8.04
N VAL A 85 12.01 15.12 -6.78
CA VAL A 85 11.83 16.46 -6.21
C VAL A 85 13.15 17.05 -5.71
N LEU A 86 14.07 16.21 -5.24
CA LEU A 86 15.33 16.63 -4.62
C LEU A 86 16.48 16.75 -5.62
N THR A 87 16.43 16.05 -6.75
CA THR A 87 17.48 16.07 -7.76
C THR A 87 16.91 15.84 -9.16
N ASN A 88 17.57 16.42 -10.16
CA ASN A 88 17.30 16.16 -11.58
C ASN A 88 18.22 15.06 -12.15
N ASP A 89 19.09 14.47 -11.32
CA ASP A 89 20.00 13.41 -11.75
C ASP A 89 19.24 12.09 -11.97
N LYS A 90 19.07 11.74 -13.26
CA LYS A 90 18.40 10.53 -13.70
C LYS A 90 19.06 9.25 -13.17
N MET A 91 20.37 9.25 -12.93
CA MET A 91 21.07 8.06 -12.40
C MET A 91 20.69 7.78 -10.95
N ILE A 92 20.54 8.83 -10.13
CA ILE A 92 20.14 8.70 -8.72
C ILE A 92 18.66 8.29 -8.61
N ILE A 93 17.81 8.88 -9.46
CA ILE A 93 16.38 8.56 -9.51
C ILE A 93 16.18 7.10 -9.89
N LYS A 94 16.91 6.59 -10.89
CA LYS A 94 16.79 5.21 -11.39
C LYS A 94 17.23 4.14 -10.39
N LYS A 95 18.07 4.47 -9.40
CA LYS A 95 18.49 3.50 -8.37
C LYS A 95 17.31 2.85 -7.66
N VAL A 96 17.50 1.60 -7.26
CA VAL A 96 16.53 0.81 -6.48
C VAL A 96 15.98 1.63 -5.32
N ILE A 97 14.66 1.59 -5.18
CA ILE A 97 13.95 2.42 -4.23
C ILE A 97 14.02 1.76 -2.85
N THR A 98 14.68 2.44 -1.92
CA THR A 98 14.78 2.00 -0.53
C THR A 98 13.52 2.35 0.26
N ASN A 99 13.24 1.61 1.34
CA ASN A 99 12.15 1.94 2.27
C ASN A 99 12.23 3.39 2.79
N LYS A 100 13.44 3.93 3.00
CA LYS A 100 13.63 5.33 3.41
C LYS A 100 13.10 6.31 2.37
N ARG A 101 13.34 6.06 1.07
CA ARG A 101 12.82 6.88 -0.03
C ARG A 101 11.30 6.80 -0.10
N LEU A 102 10.72 5.60 0.05
CA LEU A 102 9.28 5.40 0.07
C LEU A 102 8.60 6.15 1.22
N ILE A 103 9.11 6.00 2.44
CA ILE A 103 8.58 6.66 3.62
C ILE A 103 8.66 8.18 3.47
N MET A 104 9.79 8.71 2.99
CA MET A 104 9.92 10.15 2.75
C MET A 104 8.96 10.62 1.65
N GLY A 105 8.81 9.89 0.55
CA GLY A 105 7.81 10.20 -0.48
C GLY A 105 6.39 10.30 0.09
N CYS A 106 6.01 9.36 0.96
CA CYS A 106 4.71 9.39 1.66
C CYS A 106 4.57 10.61 2.58
N LEU A 107 5.59 10.89 3.42
CA LEU A 107 5.57 12.00 4.39
C LEU A 107 5.47 13.36 3.70
N TYR A 108 6.20 13.54 2.61
CA TYR A 108 6.22 14.78 1.82
C TYR A 108 5.15 14.83 0.74
N LYS A 109 4.31 13.80 0.61
CA LYS A 109 3.24 13.71 -0.41
C LYS A 109 3.78 13.85 -1.83
N CYS A 110 4.94 13.24 -2.10
CA CYS A 110 5.60 13.25 -3.40
C CYS A 110 5.63 11.83 -3.97
N ALA A 111 5.14 11.69 -5.21
CA ALA A 111 5.27 10.45 -5.96
C ALA A 111 5.62 10.73 -7.42
N THR A 112 5.97 9.65 -8.10
CA THR A 112 6.30 9.69 -9.51
C THR A 112 5.74 8.45 -10.17
N VAL A 113 5.00 8.66 -11.26
CA VAL A 113 4.71 7.59 -12.21
C VAL A 113 5.98 7.39 -13.02
N ARG A 114 6.60 6.23 -12.86
CA ARG A 114 7.83 5.86 -13.57
C ARG A 114 7.63 4.58 -14.35
N VAL A 115 8.51 4.37 -15.31
CA VAL A 115 8.56 3.17 -16.14
C VAL A 115 9.78 2.38 -15.74
N ASP A 116 9.55 1.20 -15.18
CA ASP A 116 10.58 0.24 -14.79
C ASP A 116 10.41 -1.06 -15.58
N THR A 117 11.41 -1.95 -15.49
CA THR A 117 11.32 -3.27 -16.13
C THR A 117 10.27 -4.13 -15.43
N LEU A 118 9.70 -5.12 -16.12
CA LEU A 118 8.79 -6.08 -15.48
C LEU A 118 9.48 -6.78 -14.31
N ASP A 119 10.74 -7.20 -14.48
CA ASP A 119 11.50 -7.90 -13.43
C ASP A 119 11.67 -7.03 -12.17
N ASP A 120 12.04 -5.76 -12.34
CA ASP A 120 12.17 -4.80 -11.23
C ASP A 120 10.80 -4.52 -10.57
N PHE A 121 9.75 -4.40 -11.37
CA PHE A 121 8.39 -4.20 -10.88
C PHE A 121 7.89 -5.40 -10.09
N VAL A 122 8.22 -6.62 -10.50
CA VAL A 122 7.73 -7.86 -9.89
C VAL A 122 8.53 -8.20 -8.65
N TYR A 123 9.85 -7.99 -8.68
CA TYR A 123 10.78 -8.25 -7.59
C TYR A 123 10.62 -9.65 -6.98
N GLY A 124 10.53 -10.66 -7.86
CA GLY A 124 10.39 -12.08 -7.47
C GLY A 124 9.05 -12.49 -6.84
N SER A 125 8.04 -11.62 -6.86
CA SER A 125 6.67 -11.95 -6.40
C SER A 125 5.82 -12.52 -7.54
N ASN A 126 4.65 -13.05 -7.22
CA ASN A 126 3.68 -13.50 -8.23
C ASN A 126 2.92 -12.29 -8.80
N ILE A 127 2.49 -12.40 -10.06
CA ILE A 127 1.73 -11.37 -10.76
C ILE A 127 0.30 -11.86 -10.96
N LEU A 128 -0.68 -10.98 -10.69
CA LEU A 128 -2.06 -11.16 -11.13
C LEU A 128 -2.34 -10.15 -12.24
N VAL A 129 -2.99 -10.62 -13.30
CA VAL A 129 -3.27 -9.80 -14.49
C VAL A 129 -4.76 -9.58 -14.62
N ASN A 130 -5.17 -8.32 -14.74
CA ASN A 130 -6.56 -7.88 -14.91
C ASN A 130 -7.55 -8.47 -13.88
N HIS A 131 -7.07 -8.83 -12.68
CA HIS A 131 -7.92 -9.45 -11.65
C HIS A 131 -9.00 -8.45 -11.17
N MET A 132 -8.69 -7.16 -11.11
CA MET A 132 -9.65 -6.08 -10.81
C MET A 132 -10.88 -6.04 -11.72
N ASP A 133 -10.84 -6.54 -12.96
CA ASP A 133 -12.00 -6.51 -13.87
C ASP A 133 -13.21 -7.26 -13.27
N ARG A 134 -12.94 -8.30 -12.48
CA ARG A 134 -13.98 -9.07 -11.78
C ARG A 134 -14.64 -8.29 -10.65
N LYS A 135 -13.93 -7.31 -10.09
CA LYS A 135 -14.39 -6.48 -8.96
C LYS A 135 -15.12 -5.24 -9.46
N PHE A 136 -14.68 -4.67 -10.57
CA PHE A 136 -15.27 -3.49 -11.21
C PHE A 136 -16.29 -3.84 -12.30
N LYS A 137 -17.11 -4.88 -12.12
CA LYS A 137 -18.06 -5.36 -13.17
C LYS A 137 -19.01 -4.28 -13.73
N ALA A 138 -19.32 -3.27 -12.92
CA ALA A 138 -20.18 -2.16 -13.33
C ALA A 138 -19.48 -1.14 -14.23
N GLN A 139 -18.15 -1.22 -14.37
CA GLN A 139 -17.33 -0.32 -15.15
C GLN A 139 -16.63 -1.13 -16.25
N GLN A 140 -16.93 -0.81 -17.50
CA GLN A 140 -16.27 -1.47 -18.62
C GLN A 140 -14.81 -0.99 -18.70
N PRO A 141 -13.81 -1.89 -18.77
CA PRO A 141 -12.43 -1.48 -18.99
C PRO A 141 -12.29 -0.83 -20.37
N PHE A 142 -11.44 0.19 -20.45
CA PHE A 142 -11.03 0.78 -21.73
C PHE A 142 -10.26 -0.24 -22.57
N PRO A 143 -10.21 -0.04 -23.90
CA PRO A 143 -9.33 -0.81 -24.78
C PRO A 143 -7.89 -0.76 -24.28
N ASN A 144 -7.22 -1.90 -24.32
CA ASN A 144 -5.87 -2.07 -23.78
C ASN A 144 -4.86 -1.00 -24.27
N GLU A 145 -4.90 -0.63 -25.56
CA GLU A 145 -4.01 0.42 -26.07
C GLU A 145 -4.30 1.80 -25.43
N GLU A 146 -5.57 2.17 -25.27
CA GLU A 146 -5.96 3.40 -24.59
C GLU A 146 -5.49 3.41 -23.13
N VAL A 147 -5.56 2.26 -22.44
CA VAL A 147 -5.06 2.14 -21.05
C VAL A 147 -3.55 2.41 -20.99
N ALA A 148 -2.79 1.87 -21.93
CA ALA A 148 -1.34 2.08 -22.01
C ALA A 148 -0.99 3.55 -22.33
N GLU A 149 -1.66 4.16 -23.31
CA GLU A 149 -1.47 5.57 -23.67
C GLU A 149 -1.75 6.49 -22.48
N ARG A 150 -2.83 6.24 -21.73
CA ARG A 150 -3.16 7.00 -20.52
C ARG A 150 -2.09 6.86 -19.45
N ALA A 151 -1.53 5.66 -19.28
CA ALA A 151 -0.45 5.43 -18.33
C ALA A 151 0.84 6.17 -18.75
N GLU A 152 1.16 6.19 -20.05
CA GLU A 152 2.31 6.90 -20.62
C GLU A 152 2.19 8.43 -20.45
N GLN A 153 0.99 8.99 -20.68
CA GLN A 153 0.72 10.42 -20.50
C GLN A 153 0.89 10.91 -19.05
N LEU A 154 0.70 10.02 -18.08
CA LEU A 154 0.80 10.31 -16.66
C LEU A 154 2.23 10.12 -16.10
N VAL A 155 3.18 9.66 -16.92
CA VAL A 155 4.59 9.50 -16.51
C VAL A 155 5.17 10.85 -16.09
N GLY A 156 5.68 10.90 -14.86
CA GLY A 156 6.19 12.13 -14.27
C GLY A 156 5.86 12.28 -12.79
N ALA A 157 6.24 13.43 -12.23
CA ALA A 157 5.99 13.74 -10.84
C ALA A 157 4.52 14.11 -10.63
N ILE A 158 3.89 13.51 -9.62
CA ILE A 158 2.50 13.81 -9.23
C ILE A 158 2.39 13.92 -7.71
N PRO A 159 1.45 14.75 -7.19
CA PRO A 159 1.21 14.84 -5.76
C PRO A 159 0.67 13.50 -5.23
N TYR A 160 1.30 12.96 -4.19
CA TYR A 160 0.93 11.66 -3.63
C TYR A 160 0.00 11.79 -2.43
N SER A 161 -0.92 10.85 -2.32
CA SER A 161 -1.66 10.63 -1.08
C SER A 161 -1.93 9.15 -0.90
N LEU A 162 -1.52 8.58 0.23
CA LEU A 162 -1.78 7.18 0.57
C LEU A 162 -3.27 6.81 0.44
N LEU A 163 -4.15 7.74 0.80
CA LEU A 163 -5.61 7.52 0.81
C LEU A 163 -6.31 8.03 -0.45
N TRP A 164 -5.70 8.92 -1.24
CA TRP A 164 -6.45 9.63 -2.30
C TRP A 164 -5.77 9.62 -3.67
N ASN A 165 -4.46 9.35 -3.74
CA ASN A 165 -3.72 9.31 -4.99
C ASN A 165 -2.53 8.36 -4.85
N ASN A 166 -2.84 7.06 -4.85
CA ASN A 166 -1.89 5.96 -4.71
C ASN A 166 -1.84 5.09 -5.99
N CYS A 167 -1.05 4.01 -5.99
CA CYS A 167 -0.87 3.18 -7.18
C CYS A 167 -2.16 2.51 -7.68
N GLU A 168 -3.08 2.17 -6.79
CA GLU A 168 -4.38 1.59 -7.15
C GLU A 168 -5.29 2.63 -7.83
N HIS A 169 -5.30 3.86 -7.33
CA HIS A 169 -6.02 4.98 -7.96
C HIS A 169 -5.49 5.26 -9.37
N PHE A 170 -4.16 5.22 -9.54
CA PHE A 170 -3.52 5.41 -10.84
C PHE A 170 -3.98 4.36 -11.86
N VAL A 171 -3.87 3.07 -11.54
CA VAL A 171 -4.24 2.02 -12.51
C VAL A 171 -5.74 1.95 -12.77
N THR A 172 -6.58 2.21 -11.77
CA THR A 172 -8.05 2.22 -11.94
C THR A 172 -8.51 3.43 -12.76
N TYR A 173 -7.84 4.57 -12.63
CA TYR A 173 -8.04 5.70 -13.53
C TYR A 173 -7.65 5.35 -14.98
N CYS A 174 -6.48 4.73 -15.20
CA CYS A 174 -6.05 4.34 -16.55
C CYS A 174 -7.00 3.31 -17.17
N ARG A 175 -7.42 2.28 -16.40
CA ARG A 175 -8.19 1.15 -16.93
C ARG A 175 -9.70 1.37 -16.98
N TYR A 176 -10.28 2.08 -16.02
CA TYR A 176 -11.74 2.25 -15.90
C TYR A 176 -12.20 3.72 -15.92
N GLY A 177 -11.26 4.67 -15.91
CA GLY A 177 -11.56 6.11 -15.98
C GLY A 177 -11.96 6.74 -14.66
N SER A 178 -12.03 5.93 -13.60
CA SER A 178 -12.41 6.37 -12.26
C SER A 178 -11.34 5.95 -11.27
N ALA A 179 -10.66 6.92 -10.67
CA ALA A 179 -9.64 6.68 -9.65
C ALA A 179 -10.30 6.18 -8.36
N LYS A 180 -10.08 4.90 -8.02
CA LYS A 180 -10.61 4.25 -6.81
C LYS A 180 -9.57 3.35 -6.17
N SER A 181 -9.66 3.14 -4.87
CA SER A 181 -8.79 2.21 -4.14
C SER A 181 -9.58 1.41 -3.12
N GLN A 182 -9.77 0.12 -3.41
CA GLN A 182 -10.42 -0.82 -2.50
C GLN A 182 -9.58 -1.00 -1.24
N GLN A 183 -8.25 -0.99 -1.35
CA GLN A 183 -7.37 -1.07 -0.18
C GLN A 183 -7.59 0.11 0.78
N THR A 184 -7.77 1.32 0.22
CA THR A 184 -8.05 2.50 1.04
C THR A 184 -9.40 2.39 1.73
N GLU A 185 -10.43 1.99 0.99
CA GLU A 185 -11.77 1.79 1.56
C GLU A 185 -11.73 0.77 2.71
N MET A 186 -11.09 -0.38 2.50
CA MET A 186 -10.92 -1.41 3.53
C MET A 186 -10.14 -0.91 4.74
N PHE A 187 -9.05 -0.17 4.52
CA PHE A 187 -8.27 0.42 5.60
C PHE A 187 -9.09 1.41 6.42
N CYS A 188 -9.84 2.29 5.76
CA CYS A 188 -10.73 3.24 6.42
C CYS A 188 -11.84 2.56 7.21
N GLU A 189 -12.47 1.50 6.66
CA GLU A 189 -13.49 0.73 7.39
C GLU A 189 -12.91 -0.03 8.58
N CYS A 190 -11.71 -0.60 8.44
CA CYS A 190 -10.98 -1.21 9.55
C CYS A 190 -10.68 -0.18 10.65
N LEU A 191 -10.16 1.00 10.29
CA LEU A 191 -9.91 2.08 11.24
C LEU A 191 -11.18 2.51 11.97
N LYS A 192 -12.29 2.72 11.23
CA LYS A 192 -13.58 3.05 11.85
C LYS A 192 -14.04 1.96 12.82
N SER A 193 -13.87 0.69 12.46
CA SER A 193 -14.21 -0.44 13.31
C SER A 193 -13.36 -0.45 14.60
N ILE A 194 -12.06 -0.20 14.50
CA ILE A 194 -11.15 -0.10 15.66
C ILE A 194 -11.54 1.08 16.55
N ILE A 195 -11.79 2.25 15.96
CA ILE A 195 -12.17 3.46 16.71
C ILE A 195 -13.47 3.25 17.49
N ARG A 196 -14.42 2.51 16.93
CA ARG A 196 -15.71 2.20 17.57
C ARG A 196 -15.65 1.05 18.57
N ASP A 197 -14.59 0.24 18.56
CA ASP A 197 -14.45 -0.86 19.50
C ASP A 197 -14.07 -0.31 20.89
N GLN A 198 -14.93 -0.53 21.89
CA GLN A 198 -14.68 -0.14 23.28
C GLN A 198 -13.39 -0.76 23.85
N ARG A 199 -12.91 -1.89 23.30
CA ARG A 199 -11.61 -2.47 23.68
C ARG A 199 -10.43 -1.57 23.32
N SER A 200 -10.57 -0.75 22.26
CA SER A 200 -9.54 0.22 21.87
C SER A 200 -9.34 1.29 22.94
N VAL A 201 -10.42 1.68 23.65
CA VAL A 201 -10.36 2.60 24.79
C VAL A 201 -9.48 2.02 25.90
N PHE A 202 -9.76 0.80 26.36
CA PHE A 202 -8.96 0.14 27.39
C PHE A 202 -7.49 -0.04 26.99
N LEU A 203 -7.24 -0.44 25.74
CA LEU A 203 -5.88 -0.59 25.22
C LEU A 203 -5.15 0.75 25.19
N SER A 204 -5.82 1.82 24.77
CA SER A 204 -5.22 3.16 24.72
C SER A 204 -4.90 3.71 26.11
N VAL A 205 -5.74 3.44 27.13
CA VAL A 205 -5.44 3.77 28.53
C VAL A 205 -4.22 3.00 29.01
N LEU A 206 -4.15 1.69 28.76
CA LEU A 206 -3.01 0.85 29.16
C LEU A 206 -1.71 1.34 28.53
N LEU A 207 -1.73 1.62 27.22
CA LEU A 207 -0.57 2.16 26.50
C LEU A 207 -0.14 3.53 27.03
N GLY A 208 -1.11 4.39 27.37
CA GLY A 208 -0.83 5.70 27.97
C GLY A 208 -0.19 5.58 29.37
N ILE A 209 -0.66 4.65 30.21
CA ILE A 209 -0.04 4.37 31.53
C ILE A 209 1.40 3.88 31.34
N ILE A 210 1.62 2.92 30.44
CA ILE A 210 2.98 2.43 30.12
C ILE A 210 3.87 3.58 29.63
N TYR A 211 3.34 4.45 28.75
CA TYR A 211 4.06 5.61 28.24
C TYR A 211 4.47 6.58 29.36
N ILE A 212 3.59 6.87 30.31
CA ILE A 212 3.91 7.68 31.49
C ILE A 212 4.98 7.01 32.37
N ILE A 213 4.89 5.69 32.59
CA ILE A 213 5.89 4.95 33.38
C ILE A 213 7.27 5.02 32.71
N CYS A 214 7.34 4.90 31.38
CA CYS A 214 8.60 4.91 30.64
C CYS A 214 9.24 6.30 30.51
N PHE A 215 8.43 7.35 30.34
CA PHE A 215 8.92 8.70 30.00
C PHE A 215 8.70 9.74 31.10
N GLY A 216 8.10 9.34 32.22
CA GLY A 216 7.79 10.20 33.35
C GLY A 216 6.48 10.98 33.18
N LEU A 217 6.03 11.54 34.29
CA LEU A 217 4.80 12.33 34.35
C LEU A 217 5.09 13.77 33.92
N ALA A 218 4.66 14.13 32.72
CA ALA A 218 4.76 15.48 32.17
C ALA A 218 3.51 15.80 31.34
N PRO A 219 3.15 17.08 31.12
CA PRO A 219 2.00 17.44 30.28
C PRO A 219 2.03 16.79 28.89
N SER A 220 3.21 16.62 28.30
CA SER A 220 3.41 15.96 27.01
C SER A 220 3.09 14.45 27.02
N THR A 221 3.11 13.80 28.18
CA THR A 221 2.79 12.37 28.34
C THR A 221 1.40 12.14 28.91
N THR A 222 0.95 12.98 29.84
CA THR A 222 -0.36 12.88 30.48
C THR A 222 -1.51 13.33 29.59
N LEU A 223 -1.36 14.43 28.84
CA LEU A 223 -2.44 14.94 27.98
C LEU A 223 -2.83 13.93 26.89
N PRO A 224 -1.90 13.31 26.12
CA PRO A 224 -2.29 12.29 25.15
C PRO A 224 -2.93 11.06 25.80
N THR A 225 -2.44 10.66 26.99
CA THR A 225 -2.96 9.51 27.75
C THR A 225 -4.41 9.71 28.20
N ILE A 226 -4.87 10.94 28.37
CA ILE A 226 -6.28 11.25 28.72
C ILE A 226 -7.09 11.52 27.46
N LEU A 227 -6.58 12.36 26.55
CA LEU A 227 -7.32 12.82 25.39
C LEU A 227 -7.59 11.70 24.39
N ILE A 228 -6.62 10.82 24.12
CA ILE A 228 -6.81 9.74 23.14
C ILE A 228 -7.92 8.77 23.59
N PRO A 229 -7.89 8.17 24.79
CA PRO A 229 -8.99 7.31 25.23
C PRO A 229 -10.33 8.04 25.32
N PHE A 230 -10.34 9.31 25.75
CA PHE A 230 -11.57 10.11 25.79
C PHE A 230 -12.16 10.29 24.38
N THR A 231 -11.34 10.61 23.38
CA THR A 231 -11.83 10.73 21.99
C THR A 231 -12.32 9.40 21.42
N LEU A 232 -11.65 8.28 21.72
CA LEU A 232 -12.10 6.95 21.32
C LEU A 232 -13.43 6.58 21.99
N TRP A 233 -13.57 6.86 23.29
CA TRP A 233 -14.81 6.62 24.04
C TRP A 233 -15.98 7.46 23.51
N MET A 234 -15.73 8.72 23.14
CA MET A 234 -16.74 9.59 22.53
C MET A 234 -17.12 9.18 21.10
N ALA A 235 -16.25 8.42 20.40
CA ALA A 235 -16.46 8.02 19.01
C ALA A 235 -17.15 6.65 18.84
N GLY A 236 -17.15 5.83 19.89
CA GLY A 236 -17.78 4.50 19.92
C GLY A 236 -19.15 4.51 20.56
#